data_AF-A0A316A3A3-F1
#
_entry.id   AF-A0A316A3A3-F1
#
_cell.length_a   1.000
_cell.length_b   1.000
_cell.length_c   1.000
_cell.angle_alpha   90.00
_cell.angle_beta   90.00
_cell.angle_gamma   90.00
#
_symmetry.space_group_name_H-M   'P 1'
#
loop_
_entity.id
_entity.type
_entity.pdbx_description
1 polymer ?
#
loop_
_entity_poly.entity_id
_entity_poly.type
_entity_poly.pdbx_seq_one_letter_code
_entity_poly.pdbx_strand_id
1 'polypeptide(L)'
;MSYEVVVYTNNMKKILLADLYSRIKDQGFKLYRDGENSGFIKRENGIVVGFQLEFYSTYSSIAFSGISMGMERVEEIIREVNKPNGYPDKYLDINSEYFLPTIRDIKIPLMDGLSYKDEASTLRVSGLVVNYLANSGGVFVDKFSYMPNVLIVMDILTSKGLRWHDKSEGILSGTIDAYFRGLIISKLCNDPDFTNKIEMVDQFLSRPVPRVQEWQSYYLKLKEKLSEIEPIYNL
;
A
#
# COMPACT_ATOMS: atom_id res chain seq x y z
N MET A 1 -44.10 -24.75 15.09
CA MET A 1 -43.67 -23.49 14.44
C MET A 1 -42.19 -23.32 14.71
N SER A 2 -41.39 -23.60 13.69
CA SER A 2 -39.93 -23.57 13.72
C SER A 2 -39.46 -22.23 13.17
N TYR A 3 -38.88 -21.38 14.01
CA TYR A 3 -38.07 -20.26 13.56
C TYR A 3 -36.93 -20.05 14.55
N GLU A 4 -35.86 -19.47 13.99
CA GLU A 4 -34.57 -19.16 14.61
C GLU A 4 -33.59 -20.32 14.75
N VAL A 5 -32.90 -20.60 13.64
CA VAL A 5 -31.43 -20.68 13.73
C VAL A 5 -30.86 -19.69 12.72
N VAL A 6 -30.48 -18.51 13.20
CA VAL A 6 -29.55 -17.63 12.48
C VAL A 6 -28.17 -18.29 12.58
N VAL A 7 -27.78 -19.05 11.56
CA VAL A 7 -26.38 -19.50 11.39
C VAL A 7 -25.71 -18.59 10.36
N TYR A 8 -25.08 -17.51 10.81
CA TYR A 8 -24.09 -16.81 9.99
C TYR A 8 -22.78 -16.72 10.77
N THR A 9 -21.97 -17.77 10.69
CA THR A 9 -20.59 -17.77 11.21
C THR A 9 -19.64 -18.55 10.27
N ASN A 10 -19.25 -17.85 9.19
CA ASN A 10 -17.98 -17.98 8.44
C ASN A 10 -17.72 -19.09 7.39
N ASN A 11 -18.74 -19.77 6.85
CA ASN A 11 -18.51 -20.61 5.66
C ASN A 11 -18.23 -19.80 4.38
N MET A 12 -18.93 -18.68 4.16
CA MET A 12 -18.75 -17.88 2.94
C MET A 12 -17.37 -17.21 2.86
N LYS A 13 -16.83 -16.68 3.98
CA LYS A 13 -15.44 -16.17 4.02
C LYS A 13 -14.44 -17.26 3.65
N LYS A 14 -14.61 -18.49 4.15
CA LYS A 14 -13.72 -19.61 3.79
C LYS A 14 -13.83 -19.97 2.32
N ILE A 15 -15.04 -20.04 1.77
CA ILE A 15 -15.27 -20.29 0.34
C ILE A 15 -14.62 -19.20 -0.50
N LEU A 16 -14.83 -17.93 -0.16
CA LEU A 16 -14.22 -16.80 -0.86
C LEU A 16 -12.69 -16.93 -0.91
N LEU A 17 -12.06 -17.08 0.26
CA LEU A 17 -10.60 -17.13 0.35
C LEU A 17 -10.03 -18.38 -0.33
N ALA A 18 -10.73 -19.51 -0.26
CA ALA A 18 -10.30 -20.74 -0.94
C ALA A 18 -10.41 -20.63 -2.46
N ASP A 19 -11.54 -20.15 -2.98
CA ASP A 19 -11.75 -19.93 -4.41
C ASP A 19 -10.75 -18.90 -4.95
N LEU A 20 -10.62 -17.74 -4.29
CA LEU A 20 -9.67 -16.70 -4.68
C LEU A 20 -8.23 -17.22 -4.67
N TYR A 21 -7.80 -17.87 -3.59
CA TYR A 21 -6.45 -18.45 -3.50
C TYR A 21 -6.19 -19.46 -4.62
N SER A 22 -7.17 -20.33 -4.92
CA SER A 22 -7.03 -21.33 -5.98
C SER A 22 -6.77 -20.71 -7.36
N ARG A 23 -7.25 -19.48 -7.60
CA ARG A 23 -7.13 -18.74 -8.86
C ARG A 23 -5.86 -17.91 -8.98
N ILE A 24 -5.21 -17.56 -7.87
CA ILE A 24 -4.07 -16.63 -7.86
C ILE A 24 -2.77 -17.22 -7.30
N LYS A 25 -2.80 -18.41 -6.68
CA LYS A 25 -1.60 -19.06 -6.11
C LYS A 25 -0.45 -19.22 -7.11
N ASP A 26 -0.77 -19.51 -8.38
CA ASP A 26 0.22 -19.74 -9.43
C ASP A 26 0.91 -18.43 -9.88
N GLN A 27 0.35 -17.28 -9.48
CA GLN A 27 0.98 -15.97 -9.66
C GLN A 27 1.96 -15.63 -8.52
N GLY A 28 2.13 -16.52 -7.53
CA GLY A 28 3.04 -16.35 -6.40
C GLY A 28 2.43 -15.71 -5.15
N PHE A 29 1.11 -15.45 -5.15
CA PHE A 29 0.42 -14.92 -3.97
C PHE A 29 0.27 -15.98 -2.88
N LYS A 30 0.55 -15.59 -1.64
CA LYS A 30 0.29 -16.36 -0.43
C LYS A 30 -0.80 -15.68 0.39
N LEU A 31 -1.74 -16.48 0.91
CA LEU A 31 -2.76 -16.00 1.83
C LEU A 31 -2.13 -15.72 3.19
N TYR A 32 -2.46 -14.56 3.78
CA TYR A 32 -2.19 -14.25 5.17
C TYR A 32 -3.49 -13.80 5.88
N ARG A 33 -3.58 -14.02 7.19
CA ARG A 33 -4.83 -13.82 7.95
C ARG A 33 -4.59 -12.97 9.20
N ASP A 34 -5.43 -11.96 9.38
CA ASP A 34 -5.44 -11.11 10.57
C ASP A 34 -6.88 -10.93 11.07
N GLY A 35 -7.41 -11.92 11.78
CA GLY A 35 -8.77 -11.85 12.35
C GLY A 35 -9.84 -11.60 11.28
N GLU A 36 -10.52 -10.44 11.36
CA GLU A 36 -11.54 -10.03 10.39
C GLU A 36 -10.96 -9.65 9.03
N ASN A 37 -9.68 -9.26 8.97
CA ASN A 37 -8.98 -8.95 7.73
C ASN A 37 -8.28 -10.19 7.17
N SER A 38 -8.31 -10.35 5.85
CA SER A 38 -7.53 -11.38 5.17
C SER A 38 -6.94 -10.78 3.92
N GLY A 39 -5.69 -11.13 3.62
CA GLY A 39 -5.00 -10.54 2.49
C GLY A 39 -4.12 -11.54 1.78
N PHE A 40 -3.58 -11.10 0.66
CA PHE A 40 -2.67 -11.89 -0.15
C PHE A 40 -1.43 -11.07 -0.42
N ILE A 41 -0.27 -11.71 -0.34
CA ILE A 41 1.02 -11.07 -0.59
C ILE A 41 1.84 -11.92 -1.56
N LYS A 42 2.49 -11.23 -2.48
CA LYS A 42 3.52 -11.74 -3.38
C LYS A 42 4.79 -10.93 -3.13
N ARG A 43 5.94 -11.60 -3.03
CA ARG A 43 7.26 -10.96 -2.94
C ARG A 43 8.12 -11.44 -4.10
N GLU A 44 8.67 -10.52 -4.86
CA GLU A 44 9.49 -10.82 -6.04
C GLU A 44 10.41 -9.64 -6.36
N ASN A 45 11.70 -9.90 -6.58
CA ASN A 45 12.68 -8.90 -7.07
C ASN A 45 12.74 -7.60 -6.27
N GLY A 46 12.71 -7.66 -4.93
CA GLY A 46 12.74 -6.46 -4.09
C GLY A 46 11.41 -5.68 -4.04
N ILE A 47 10.35 -6.23 -4.63
CA ILE A 47 9.00 -5.67 -4.64
C ILE A 47 8.05 -6.60 -3.88
N VAL A 48 7.24 -6.00 -3.03
CA VAL A 48 6.13 -6.66 -2.34
C VAL A 48 4.84 -6.13 -2.94
N VAL A 49 3.95 -7.03 -3.37
CA VAL A 49 2.60 -6.68 -3.83
C VAL A 49 1.61 -7.32 -2.89
N GLY A 50 0.65 -6.56 -2.37
CA GLY A 50 -0.39 -7.13 -1.54
C GLY A 50 -1.71 -6.39 -1.60
N PHE A 51 -2.76 -7.07 -1.19
CA PHE A 51 -4.11 -6.52 -1.08
C PHE A 51 -4.87 -7.20 0.05
N GLN A 52 -5.91 -6.54 0.53
CA GLN A 52 -6.73 -6.96 1.66
C GLN A 52 -8.20 -6.97 1.30
N LEU A 53 -8.91 -7.91 1.93
CA LEU A 53 -10.35 -7.98 2.01
C LEU A 53 -10.73 -7.76 3.47
N GLU A 54 -11.44 -6.65 3.71
CA GLU A 54 -12.02 -6.32 5.00
C GLU A 54 -13.46 -6.84 5.03
N PHE A 55 -13.78 -7.69 6.01
CA PHE A 55 -15.06 -8.36 6.12
C PHE A 55 -15.92 -7.71 7.20
N TYR A 56 -17.05 -7.13 6.80
CA TYR A 56 -18.04 -6.58 7.73
C TYR A 56 -19.12 -7.62 8.01
N SER A 57 -18.91 -8.43 9.05
CA SER A 57 -19.78 -9.54 9.43
C SER A 57 -21.24 -9.13 9.62
N THR A 58 -21.49 -8.00 10.28
CA THR A 58 -22.83 -7.45 10.52
C THR A 58 -23.63 -7.20 9.24
N TYR A 59 -22.96 -6.78 8.16
CA TYR A 59 -23.62 -6.39 6.90
C TYR A 59 -23.45 -7.43 5.79
N SER A 60 -22.71 -8.52 6.06
CA SER A 60 -22.28 -9.46 5.03
C SER A 60 -21.71 -8.75 3.80
N SER A 61 -20.91 -7.71 4.03
CA SER A 61 -20.24 -6.93 3.01
C SER A 61 -18.71 -6.99 3.12
N ILE A 62 -18.04 -6.76 2.00
CA ILE A 62 -16.59 -6.75 1.88
C ILE A 62 -16.16 -5.41 1.28
N ALA A 63 -15.10 -4.84 1.84
CA ALA A 63 -14.30 -3.81 1.20
C ALA A 63 -12.99 -4.42 0.68
N PHE A 64 -12.64 -4.08 -0.56
CA PHE A 64 -11.37 -4.44 -1.17
C PHE A 64 -10.40 -3.25 -1.11
N SER A 65 -9.19 -3.46 -0.61
CA SER A 65 -8.22 -2.36 -0.42
C SER A 65 -7.58 -1.82 -1.70
N GLY A 66 -7.71 -2.54 -2.82
CA GLY A 66 -6.81 -2.35 -3.96
C GLY A 66 -5.40 -2.89 -3.69
N ILE A 67 -4.52 -2.73 -4.68
CA ILE A 67 -3.12 -3.12 -4.55
C ILE A 67 -2.37 -2.08 -3.73
N SER A 68 -1.58 -2.57 -2.78
CA SER A 68 -0.49 -1.85 -2.15
C SER A 68 0.83 -2.49 -2.60
N MET A 69 1.85 -1.67 -2.88
CA MET A 69 3.18 -2.17 -3.20
C MET A 69 4.22 -1.60 -2.24
N GLY A 70 5.13 -2.46 -1.79
CA GLY A 70 6.31 -2.10 -1.01
C GLY A 70 7.55 -2.24 -1.88
N MET A 71 8.39 -1.22 -1.89
CA MET A 71 9.71 -1.24 -2.50
C MET A 71 10.72 -1.49 -1.40
N GLU A 72 11.29 -2.69 -1.34
CA GLU A 72 12.06 -3.16 -0.17
C GLU A 72 13.17 -2.19 0.21
N ARG A 73 13.90 -1.67 -0.78
CA ARG A 73 14.96 -0.68 -0.54
C ARG A 73 14.46 0.61 0.10
N VAL A 74 13.31 1.12 -0.32
CA VAL A 74 12.71 2.33 0.28
C VAL A 74 12.32 2.05 1.72
N GLU A 75 11.67 0.92 1.96
CA GLU A 75 11.15 0.58 3.29
C GLU A 75 12.26 0.17 4.28
N GLU A 76 13.36 -0.40 3.80
CA GLU A 76 14.59 -0.59 4.58
C GLU A 76 15.12 0.74 5.12
N ILE A 77 15.29 1.72 4.24
CA ILE A 77 15.78 3.04 4.62
C ILE A 77 14.81 3.72 5.60
N ILE A 78 13.50 3.62 5.35
CA ILE A 78 12.47 4.11 6.28
C ILE A 78 12.70 3.52 7.69
N ARG A 79 12.89 2.20 7.79
CA ARG A 79 13.13 1.49 9.06
C ARG A 79 14.45 1.86 9.73
N GLU A 80 15.53 2.03 8.96
CA GLU A 80 16.85 2.42 9.47
C GLU A 80 16.81 3.80 10.14
N VAL A 81 16.04 4.73 9.59
CA VAL A 81 15.95 6.09 10.10
C VAL A 81 15.08 6.16 11.36
N ASN A 82 13.87 5.58 11.31
CA ASN A 82 13.01 5.41 12.47
C ASN A 82 11.81 4.51 12.15
N LYS A 83 11.15 3.98 13.17
CA LYS A 83 9.82 3.38 13.00
C LYS A 83 8.81 4.47 12.61
N PRO A 84 8.10 4.38 11.47
CA PRO A 84 7.01 5.32 11.19
C PRO A 84 5.92 5.24 12.26
N ASN A 85 5.58 6.40 12.82
CA ASN A 85 4.61 6.50 13.93
C ASN A 85 3.28 5.85 13.53
N GLY A 86 2.73 5.03 14.43
CA GLY A 86 1.43 4.39 14.24
C GLY A 86 1.44 3.01 13.58
N TYR A 87 2.58 2.52 13.07
CA TYR A 87 2.67 1.14 12.59
C TYR A 87 2.95 0.17 13.75
N PRO A 88 2.21 -0.95 13.90
CA PRO A 88 2.57 -2.00 14.87
C PRO A 88 3.92 -2.65 14.52
N ASP A 89 4.64 -3.19 15.53
CA ASP A 89 5.98 -3.80 15.31
C ASP A 89 5.98 -4.92 14.27
N LYS A 90 4.86 -5.63 14.11
CA LYS A 90 4.70 -6.68 13.10
C LYS A 90 4.90 -6.21 11.65
N TYR A 91 4.75 -4.91 11.37
CA TYR A 91 5.00 -4.33 10.04
C TYR A 91 6.49 -4.04 9.78
N LEU A 92 7.33 -4.14 10.82
CA LEU A 92 8.77 -3.89 10.73
C LEU A 92 9.58 -5.18 10.54
N ASP A 93 9.00 -6.34 10.85
CA ASP A 93 9.63 -7.62 10.61
C ASP A 93 9.54 -7.98 9.12
N ILE A 94 10.71 -8.13 8.48
CA ILE A 94 10.81 -8.44 7.04
C ILE A 94 10.31 -9.87 6.72
N ASN A 95 10.35 -10.77 7.70
CA ASN A 95 9.84 -12.14 7.59
C ASN A 95 8.34 -12.23 7.90
N SER A 96 7.74 -11.11 8.28
CA SER A 96 6.35 -11.00 8.60
C SER A 96 5.47 -11.14 7.35
N GLU A 97 4.24 -11.60 7.58
CA GLU A 97 3.15 -11.53 6.63
C GLU A 97 2.65 -10.08 6.41
N TYR A 98 3.33 -9.09 6.97
CA TYR A 98 3.04 -7.68 6.78
C TYR A 98 4.21 -7.00 6.07
N PHE A 99 3.91 -5.93 5.34
CA PHE A 99 4.92 -5.07 4.75
C PHE A 99 4.50 -3.62 4.88
N LEU A 100 5.48 -2.71 4.88
CA LEU A 100 5.21 -1.28 4.79
C LEU A 100 4.93 -0.94 3.32
N PRO A 101 3.74 -0.44 2.98
CA PRO A 101 3.45 -0.03 1.62
C PRO A 101 4.17 1.27 1.28
N THR A 102 4.86 1.28 0.15
CA THR A 102 5.47 2.47 -0.45
C THR A 102 4.44 3.23 -1.29
N ILE A 103 3.68 2.50 -2.10
CA ILE A 103 2.65 3.05 -2.99
C ILE A 103 1.34 2.27 -2.86
N ARG A 104 0.23 2.90 -3.25
CA ARG A 104 -1.08 2.24 -3.34
C ARG A 104 -1.80 2.63 -4.61
N ASP A 105 -2.53 1.68 -5.17
CA ASP A 105 -3.54 1.96 -6.17
C ASP A 105 -4.79 2.47 -5.45
N ILE A 106 -4.99 3.79 -5.47
CA ILE A 106 -6.18 4.43 -4.92
C ILE A 106 -7.29 4.60 -5.97
N LYS A 107 -7.01 4.31 -7.24
CA LYS A 107 -7.94 4.49 -8.36
C LYS A 107 -8.57 3.16 -8.75
N ILE A 108 -8.96 2.38 -7.75
CA ILE A 108 -9.64 1.11 -7.97
C ILE A 108 -11.12 1.35 -8.32
N PRO A 109 -11.71 0.51 -9.19
CA PRO A 109 -13.16 0.45 -9.33
C PRO A 109 -13.79 0.28 -7.94
N LEU A 110 -14.90 0.98 -7.66
CA LEU A 110 -15.54 0.94 -6.35
C LEU A 110 -15.92 -0.51 -5.99
N MET A 111 -15.13 -1.11 -5.12
CA MET A 111 -15.30 -2.47 -4.59
C MET A 111 -15.53 -2.40 -3.08
N ASP A 112 -16.34 -1.43 -2.67
CA ASP A 112 -16.83 -1.26 -1.31
C ASP A 112 -18.28 -1.78 -1.22
N GLY A 113 -18.64 -2.36 -0.09
CA GLY A 113 -19.99 -2.90 0.14
C GLY A 113 -20.32 -4.16 -0.66
N LEU A 114 -19.33 -4.91 -1.14
CA LEU A 114 -19.57 -6.12 -1.95
C LEU A 114 -20.20 -7.23 -1.08
N SER A 115 -21.37 -7.72 -1.46
CA SER A 115 -22.04 -8.76 -0.69
C SER A 115 -21.35 -10.13 -0.79
N TYR A 116 -21.28 -10.84 0.33
CA TYR A 116 -20.83 -12.25 0.42
C TYR A 116 -21.82 -13.13 1.22
N LYS A 117 -23.11 -12.78 1.18
CA LYS A 117 -24.17 -13.42 1.97
C LYS A 117 -24.48 -14.86 1.53
N ASP A 118 -24.19 -15.18 0.27
CA ASP A 118 -24.45 -16.48 -0.34
C ASP A 118 -23.29 -16.87 -1.27
N GLU A 119 -23.30 -18.11 -1.78
CA GLU A 119 -22.20 -18.64 -2.60
C GLU A 119 -22.05 -17.88 -3.92
N ALA A 120 -23.15 -17.52 -4.58
CA ALA A 120 -23.11 -16.80 -5.85
C ALA A 120 -22.50 -15.40 -5.71
N SER A 121 -22.93 -14.64 -4.71
CA SER A 121 -22.36 -13.32 -4.38
C SER A 121 -20.89 -13.43 -3.95
N THR A 122 -20.55 -14.46 -3.16
CA THR A 122 -19.18 -14.77 -2.77
C THR A 122 -18.27 -15.03 -3.98
N LEU A 123 -18.64 -15.93 -4.88
CA LEU A 123 -17.86 -16.24 -6.07
C LEU A 123 -17.76 -15.04 -7.03
N ARG A 124 -18.79 -14.18 -7.06
CA ARG A 124 -18.73 -12.90 -7.78
C ARG A 124 -17.65 -11.98 -7.22
N VAL A 125 -17.51 -11.88 -5.88
CA VAL A 125 -16.41 -11.08 -5.28
C VAL A 125 -15.05 -11.60 -5.71
N SER A 126 -14.84 -12.92 -5.62
CA SER A 126 -13.60 -13.55 -6.10
C SER A 126 -13.32 -13.22 -7.57
N GLY A 127 -14.32 -13.36 -8.43
CA GLY A 127 -14.21 -13.05 -9.86
C GLY A 127 -13.87 -11.58 -10.13
N LEU A 128 -14.44 -10.64 -9.37
CA LEU A 128 -14.13 -9.21 -9.49
C LEU A 128 -12.68 -8.91 -9.08
N VAL A 129 -12.19 -9.51 -7.99
CA VAL A 129 -10.79 -9.35 -7.55
C VAL A 129 -9.84 -9.92 -8.59
N VAL A 130 -10.10 -11.15 -9.09
CA VAL A 130 -9.27 -11.76 -10.14
C VAL A 130 -9.29 -10.92 -11.41
N ASN A 131 -10.45 -10.39 -11.82
CA ASN A 131 -10.54 -9.51 -12.98
C ASN A 131 -9.74 -8.22 -12.78
N TYR A 132 -9.80 -7.61 -11.59
CA TYR A 132 -8.99 -6.43 -11.28
C TYR A 132 -7.49 -6.75 -11.37
N LEU A 133 -7.04 -7.85 -10.76
CA LEU A 133 -5.63 -8.28 -10.79
C LEU A 133 -5.14 -8.56 -12.21
N ALA A 134 -5.98 -9.16 -13.06
CA ALA A 134 -5.64 -9.46 -14.46
C ALA A 134 -5.68 -8.23 -15.39
N ASN A 135 -6.25 -7.10 -14.93
CA ASN A 135 -6.43 -5.89 -15.74
C ASN A 135 -5.76 -4.69 -15.07
N SER A 136 -6.53 -3.74 -14.53
CA SER A 136 -6.01 -2.47 -14.01
C SER A 136 -4.98 -2.66 -12.91
N GLY A 137 -5.16 -3.65 -12.02
CA GLY A 137 -4.21 -3.97 -10.97
C GLY A 137 -2.89 -4.51 -11.50
N GLY A 138 -2.93 -5.39 -12.51
CA GLY A 138 -1.73 -5.90 -13.17
C GLY A 138 -0.95 -4.79 -13.88
N VAL A 139 -1.64 -3.93 -14.63
CA VAL A 139 -1.02 -2.77 -15.28
C VAL A 139 -0.39 -1.82 -14.25
N PHE A 140 -1.03 -1.62 -13.11
CA PHE A 140 -0.47 -0.83 -12.01
C PHE A 140 0.84 -1.44 -11.50
N VAL A 141 0.86 -2.75 -11.23
CA VAL A 141 2.05 -3.47 -10.74
C VAL A 141 3.17 -3.42 -11.77
N ASP A 142 2.89 -3.71 -13.04
CA ASP A 142 3.90 -3.71 -14.10
C ASP A 142 4.53 -2.33 -14.25
N LYS A 143 3.70 -1.28 -14.25
CA LYS A 143 4.18 0.10 -14.39
C LYS A 143 5.03 0.52 -13.20
N PHE A 144 4.58 0.27 -11.98
CA PHE A 144 5.22 0.82 -10.78
C PHE A 144 6.21 -0.12 -10.09
N SER A 145 6.47 -1.30 -10.66
CA SER A 145 7.63 -2.11 -10.29
C SER A 145 8.95 -1.44 -10.66
N TYR A 146 8.94 -0.49 -11.61
CA TYR A 146 10.07 0.37 -11.94
C TYR A 146 9.96 1.71 -11.21
N MET A 147 10.85 1.95 -10.24
CA MET A 147 10.78 3.11 -9.33
C MET A 147 10.78 4.47 -10.03
N PRO A 148 11.52 4.71 -11.13
CA PRO A 148 11.42 5.97 -11.88
C PRO A 148 10.01 6.31 -12.38
N ASN A 149 9.15 5.32 -12.63
CA ASN A 149 7.75 5.61 -12.98
C ASN A 149 6.96 6.21 -11.80
N VAL A 150 7.34 5.90 -10.56
CA VAL A 150 6.76 6.54 -9.37
C VAL A 150 7.25 7.99 -9.27
N LEU A 151 8.54 8.24 -9.53
CA LEU A 151 9.11 9.59 -9.54
C LEU A 151 8.38 10.49 -10.56
N ILE A 152 8.15 10.01 -11.78
CA ILE A 152 7.40 10.76 -12.80
C ILE A 152 6.00 11.16 -12.29
N VAL A 153 5.29 10.26 -11.59
CA VAL A 153 3.98 10.58 -11.02
C VAL A 153 4.10 11.62 -9.90
N MET A 154 5.13 11.52 -9.05
CA MET A 154 5.41 12.53 -8.03
C MET A 154 5.62 13.91 -8.66
N ASP A 155 6.36 14.00 -9.76
CA ASP A 155 6.61 15.27 -10.46
C ASP A 155 5.32 15.87 -11.04
N ILE A 156 4.47 15.02 -11.66
CA ILE A 156 3.15 15.43 -12.16
C ILE A 156 2.25 15.94 -11.02
N LEU A 157 2.33 15.33 -9.84
CA LEU A 157 1.57 15.79 -8.68
C LEU A 157 2.09 17.14 -8.18
N THR A 158 3.41 17.28 -8.04
CA THR A 158 4.06 18.54 -7.66
C THR A 158 3.70 19.66 -8.63
N SER A 159 3.74 19.41 -9.95
CA SER A 159 3.40 20.42 -10.96
C SER A 159 1.94 20.87 -10.92
N LYS A 160 1.05 20.06 -10.33
CA LYS A 160 -0.35 20.39 -10.07
C LYS A 160 -0.58 21.04 -8.70
N GLY A 161 0.47 21.23 -7.90
CA GLY A 161 0.36 21.69 -6.51
C GLY A 161 -0.26 20.65 -5.57
N LEU A 162 -0.27 19.37 -5.97
CA LEU A 162 -0.83 18.27 -5.19
C LEU A 162 0.26 17.59 -4.35
N ARG A 163 -0.17 17.00 -3.24
CA ARG A 163 0.70 16.19 -2.38
C ARG A 163 0.92 14.82 -3.02
N TRP A 164 2.08 14.21 -2.80
CA TRP A 164 2.37 12.87 -3.33
C TRP A 164 1.44 11.77 -2.78
N HIS A 165 0.85 11.99 -1.60
CA HIS A 165 -0.17 11.15 -0.96
C HIS A 165 -1.56 11.80 -1.01
N ASP A 166 -1.84 12.64 -2.01
CA ASP A 166 -3.17 13.21 -2.20
C ASP A 166 -4.24 12.11 -2.24
N LYS A 167 -5.40 12.35 -1.61
CA LYS A 167 -6.44 11.32 -1.45
C LYS A 167 -7.11 10.91 -2.77
N SER A 168 -7.07 11.76 -3.79
CA SER A 168 -7.71 11.51 -5.08
C SER A 168 -6.73 11.11 -6.18
N GLU A 169 -5.53 11.70 -6.15
CA GLU A 169 -4.56 11.59 -7.25
C GLU A 169 -3.20 11.04 -6.80
N GLY A 170 -2.95 10.95 -5.48
CA GLY A 170 -1.68 10.53 -4.92
C GLY A 170 -1.33 9.08 -5.24
N ILE A 171 -0.04 8.78 -5.11
CA ILE A 171 0.50 7.43 -5.31
C ILE A 171 1.25 6.92 -4.08
N LEU A 172 1.89 7.82 -3.32
CA LEU A 172 2.66 7.44 -2.15
C LEU A 172 1.73 7.11 -0.99
N SER A 173 2.03 6.01 -0.33
CA SER A 173 1.31 5.54 0.85
C SER A 173 1.74 6.28 2.11
N GLY A 174 0.80 6.41 3.05
CA GLY A 174 1.03 6.97 4.36
C GLY A 174 0.43 8.36 4.51
N THR A 175 1.00 9.12 5.43
CA THR A 175 0.59 10.49 5.73
C THR A 175 1.78 11.42 5.52
N ILE A 176 2.39 11.93 6.59
CA ILE A 176 3.61 12.75 6.51
C ILE A 176 4.81 11.91 6.06
N ASP A 177 4.87 10.64 6.47
CA ASP A 177 5.89 9.68 6.05
C ASP A 177 5.88 9.36 4.54
N ALA A 178 4.82 9.74 3.81
CA ALA A 178 4.83 9.68 2.36
C ALA A 178 5.85 10.64 1.75
N TYR A 179 6.09 11.81 2.36
CA TYR A 179 7.17 12.71 1.91
C TYR A 179 8.54 12.06 2.08
N PHE A 180 8.72 11.25 3.12
CA PHE A 180 10.00 10.60 3.38
C PHE A 180 10.29 9.55 2.32
N ARG A 181 9.28 8.74 1.99
CA ARG A 181 9.34 7.80 0.86
C ARG A 181 9.66 8.51 -0.44
N GLY A 182 9.02 9.66 -0.71
CA GLY A 182 9.27 10.42 -1.92
C GLY A 182 10.71 10.95 -2.01
N LEU A 183 11.28 11.45 -0.90
CA LEU A 183 12.69 11.87 -0.88
C LEU A 183 13.65 10.70 -1.08
N ILE A 184 13.36 9.55 -0.47
CA ILE A 184 14.16 8.32 -0.67
C ILE A 184 14.08 7.87 -2.13
N ILE A 185 12.89 7.84 -2.73
CA ILE A 185 12.68 7.50 -4.14
C ILE A 185 13.46 8.46 -5.04
N SER A 186 13.31 9.77 -4.83
CA SER A 186 14.02 10.81 -5.59
C SER A 186 15.55 10.61 -5.51
N LYS A 187 16.08 10.34 -4.32
CA LYS A 187 17.50 10.04 -4.12
C LYS A 187 17.96 8.77 -4.83
N LEU A 188 17.22 7.67 -4.69
CA LEU A 188 17.51 6.38 -5.35
C LEU A 188 17.44 6.46 -6.88
N CYS A 189 16.66 7.41 -7.40
CA CYS A 189 16.49 7.66 -8.83
C CYS A 189 17.50 8.64 -9.43
N ASN A 190 18.46 9.16 -8.65
CA ASN A 190 19.36 10.23 -9.06
C ASN A 190 18.62 11.46 -9.63
N ASP A 191 17.53 11.85 -8.98
CA ASP A 191 16.64 12.90 -9.45
C ASP A 191 17.34 14.28 -9.51
N PRO A 192 17.42 14.94 -10.67
CA PRO A 192 18.05 16.27 -10.79
C PRO A 192 17.31 17.36 -10.01
N ASP A 193 16.05 17.14 -9.67
CA ASP A 193 15.19 18.06 -8.92
C ASP A 193 15.16 17.75 -7.41
N PHE A 194 16.02 16.83 -6.93
CA PHE A 194 16.05 16.40 -5.52
C PHE A 194 16.16 17.56 -4.53
N THR A 195 16.98 18.58 -4.81
CA THR A 195 17.15 19.75 -3.94
C THR A 195 15.83 20.52 -3.76
N ASN A 196 15.09 20.76 -4.85
CA ASN A 196 13.81 21.48 -4.77
C ASN A 196 12.77 20.66 -4.00
N LYS A 197 12.79 19.33 -4.13
CA LYS A 197 11.94 18.43 -3.35
C LYS A 197 12.27 18.47 -1.85
N ILE A 198 13.55 18.57 -1.48
CA ILE A 198 13.97 18.80 -0.09
C ILE A 198 13.39 20.11 0.43
N GLU A 199 13.56 21.21 -0.30
CA GLU A 199 13.04 22.53 0.09
C GLU A 199 11.51 22.52 0.25
N MET A 200 10.79 21.87 -0.65
CA MET A 200 9.34 21.69 -0.54
C MET A 200 8.94 20.98 0.76
N VAL A 201 9.67 19.93 1.14
CA VAL A 201 9.41 19.19 2.37
C VAL A 201 9.82 19.99 3.61
N ASP A 202 10.95 20.71 3.59
CA ASP A 202 11.37 21.63 4.65
C ASP A 202 10.29 22.70 4.90
N GLN A 203 9.75 23.30 3.84
CA GLN A 203 8.66 24.29 3.94
C GLN A 203 7.39 23.69 4.55
N PHE A 204 7.03 22.46 4.21
CA PHE A 204 5.87 21.79 4.81
C PHE A 204 6.08 21.49 6.30
N LEU A 205 7.28 20.99 6.67
CA LEU A 205 7.59 20.55 8.03
C LEU A 205 7.97 21.69 9.00
N SER A 206 8.27 22.89 8.47
CA SER A 206 8.46 24.10 9.29
C SER A 206 7.15 24.68 9.84
N ARG A 207 5.99 24.20 9.36
CA ARG A 207 4.68 24.67 9.84
C ARG A 207 4.48 24.32 11.32
N PRO A 208 4.06 25.27 12.17
CA PRO A 208 3.92 25.06 13.61
C PRO A 208 2.62 24.31 13.95
N VAL A 209 2.48 23.08 13.45
CA VAL A 209 1.33 22.20 13.70
C VAL A 209 1.80 21.03 14.57
N PRO A 210 1.14 20.69 15.69
CA PRO A 210 1.61 19.64 16.61
C PRO A 210 1.88 18.30 15.91
N ARG A 211 0.98 17.89 15.02
CA ARG A 211 1.13 16.68 14.20
C ARG A 211 2.35 16.68 13.27
N VAL A 212 2.92 17.84 12.95
CA VAL A 212 4.12 17.99 12.11
C VAL A 212 5.38 17.95 12.97
N GLN A 213 5.33 18.56 14.16
CA GLN A 213 6.45 18.60 15.12
C GLN A 213 6.89 17.20 15.54
N GLU A 214 5.96 16.26 15.69
CA GLU A 214 6.24 14.85 15.98
C GLU A 214 7.14 14.17 14.95
N TRP A 215 7.19 14.69 13.72
CA TRP A 215 7.99 14.12 12.61
C TRP A 215 9.31 14.85 12.37
N GLN A 216 9.57 15.97 13.06
CA GLN A 216 10.78 16.76 12.82
C GLN A 216 12.06 15.98 13.17
N SER A 217 12.06 15.29 14.31
CA SER A 217 13.21 14.48 14.74
C SER A 217 13.49 13.32 13.76
N TYR A 218 12.44 12.70 13.24
CA TYR A 218 12.55 11.69 12.19
C TYR A 218 13.13 12.33 10.93
N TYR A 219 12.56 13.42 10.46
CA TYR A 219 13.00 14.07 9.23
C TYR A 219 14.48 14.51 9.27
N LEU A 220 14.98 14.99 10.40
CA LEU A 220 16.41 15.32 10.55
C LEU A 220 17.31 14.10 10.34
N LYS A 221 16.99 12.97 10.97
CA LYS A 221 17.71 11.70 10.74
C LYS A 221 17.60 11.23 9.30
N LEU A 222 16.44 11.46 8.66
CA LEU A 222 16.27 11.13 7.25
C LEU A 222 17.21 11.95 6.37
N LYS A 223 17.34 13.26 6.63
CA LYS A 223 18.26 14.12 5.86
C LYS A 223 19.72 13.66 5.96
N GLU A 224 20.16 13.27 7.16
CA GLU A 224 21.47 12.66 7.36
C GLU A 224 21.59 11.39 6.50
N LYS A 225 20.62 10.48 6.60
CA LYS A 225 20.63 9.23 5.84
C LYS A 225 20.59 9.43 4.32
N LEU A 226 19.85 10.43 3.83
CA LEU A 226 19.77 10.77 2.40
C LEU A 226 21.13 11.19 1.82
N SER A 227 22.04 11.71 2.64
CA SER A 227 23.40 12.05 2.18
C SER A 227 24.27 10.82 1.92
N GLU A 228 23.94 9.67 2.53
CA GLU A 228 24.68 8.41 2.43
C GLU A 228 24.14 7.45 1.36
N ILE A 229 22.97 7.75 0.80
CA ILE A 229 22.31 6.86 -0.16
C ILE A 229 22.89 7.09 -1.55
N GLU A 230 23.48 6.03 -2.09
CA GLU A 230 23.87 5.96 -3.50
C GLU A 230 22.65 5.68 -4.39
N PRO A 231 22.53 6.36 -5.54
CA PRO A 231 21.46 6.08 -6.50
C PRO A 231 21.61 4.68 -7.10
N ILE A 232 20.48 4.06 -7.41
CA ILE A 232 20.42 2.75 -8.08
C ILE A 232 19.85 2.84 -9.49
N TYR A 233 19.25 3.99 -9.85
CA TYR A 233 18.89 4.35 -11.22
C TYR A 233 19.66 5.60 -11.62
N ASN A 234 20.05 5.67 -12.89
CA ASN A 234 20.65 6.85 -13.51
C ASN A 234 19.63 7.43 -14.50
N LEU A 235 18.91 8.47 -14.07
CA LEU A 235 17.96 9.23 -14.90
C LEU A 235 18.60 10.51 -15.47
#